data_AF-A0A447PM68-F1
#
_entry.id   AF-A0A447PM68-F1
#
_cell.length_a   1.000
_cell.length_b   1.000
_cell.length_c   1.000
_cell.angle_alpha   90.00
_cell.angle_beta   90.00
_cell.angle_gamma   90.00
#
_symmetry.space_group_name_H-M   'P 1'
#
loop_
_entity.id
_entity.type
_entity.pdbx_description
1 polymer ?
#
loop_
_entity_poly.entity_id
_entity_poly.type
_entity_poly.pdbx_seq_one_letter_code
_entity_poly.pdbx_strand_id
1 'polypeptide(L)'
;MLGGAFLCFEGVEKVLHTFEARKHKEDPAERQKRLEALAAQDPLAFEKDKVKGAVRTDFILSAEIVAITLGIVAQAPLLNQVLVLAGIALVVTIGVYGLVGIIVKLDDMGYWLAEKRSVLAQGVGKGLLIIAPWLMKALSIVGTLAMFLVGGGIVVHGIAPLHHAIEHFAQQQGAFMAHTIPAGLNLVLGFIIGAIVVALVKGVAKIRGVSH
;
A
#
# COMPACT_ATOMS: atom_id res chain seq x y z
N MET A 1 -13.32 9.77 8.72
CA MET A 1 -14.28 8.74 8.22
C MET A 1 -14.28 8.61 6.70
N LEU A 2 -14.65 9.65 5.94
CA LEU A 2 -14.70 9.59 4.46
C LEU A 2 -13.36 9.21 3.80
N GLY A 3 -12.25 9.79 4.27
CA GLY A 3 -10.92 9.42 3.78
C GLY A 3 -10.57 7.94 4.02
N GLY A 4 -10.97 7.39 5.17
CA GLY A 4 -10.78 5.96 5.46
C GLY A 4 -11.62 5.07 4.54
N ALA A 5 -12.88 5.44 4.28
CA ALA A 5 -13.73 4.74 3.32
C ALA A 5 -13.18 4.78 1.89
N PHE A 6 -12.59 5.91 1.46
CA PHE A 6 -11.91 6.03 0.17
C PHE A 6 -10.67 5.12 0.07
N LEU A 7 -9.84 5.05 1.11
CA LEU A 7 -8.70 4.14 1.15
C LEU A 7 -9.14 2.67 1.04
N CYS A 8 -10.19 2.29 1.78
CA CYS A 8 -10.79 0.96 1.68
C CYS A 8 -11.32 0.66 0.27
N PHE A 9 -11.99 1.63 -0.36
CA PHE A 9 -12.47 1.51 -1.74
C PHE A 9 -11.32 1.28 -2.73
N GLU A 10 -10.28 2.11 -2.71
CA GLU A 10 -9.13 1.98 -3.62
C GLU A 10 -8.39 0.65 -3.39
N GLY A 11 -8.28 0.21 -2.13
CA GLY A 11 -7.73 -1.10 -1.79
C GLY A 11 -8.50 -2.24 -2.45
N VAL A 12 -9.83 -2.25 -2.37
CA VAL A 12 -10.66 -3.30 -3.00
C VAL A 12 -10.60 -3.22 -4.52
N GLU A 13 -10.60 -2.03 -5.12
CA GLU A 13 -10.43 -1.89 -6.57
C GLU A 13 -9.11 -2.49 -7.06
N LYS A 14 -7.99 -2.25 -6.36
CA LYS A 14 -6.69 -2.85 -6.70
C LYS A 14 -6.71 -4.36 -6.64
N VAL A 15 -7.36 -4.92 -5.60
CA VAL A 15 -7.53 -6.37 -5.48
C VAL A 15 -8.34 -6.90 -6.65
N LEU A 16 -9.49 -6.30 -6.94
CA LEU A 16 -10.37 -6.71 -8.06
C LEU A 16 -9.65 -6.65 -9.41
N HIS A 17 -8.97 -5.54 -9.72
CA HIS A 17 -8.19 -5.40 -10.94
C HIS A 17 -7.07 -6.46 -11.05
N THR A 18 -6.40 -6.76 -9.93
CA THR A 18 -5.37 -7.81 -9.90
C THR A 18 -5.97 -9.19 -10.16
N PHE A 19 -7.18 -9.47 -9.66
CA PHE A 19 -7.91 -10.71 -9.91
C PHE A 19 -8.46 -10.80 -11.33
N GLU A 20 -8.98 -9.71 -11.89
CA GLU A 20 -9.46 -9.64 -13.28
C GLU A 20 -8.29 -9.84 -14.26
N ALA A 21 -7.16 -9.17 -14.04
CA ALA A 21 -5.94 -9.35 -14.81
C ALA A 21 -5.40 -10.80 -14.76
N ARG A 22 -5.67 -11.55 -13.68
CA ARG A 22 -5.31 -12.97 -13.57
C ARG A 22 -6.36 -13.92 -14.15
N LYS A 23 -7.63 -13.49 -14.27
CA LYS A 23 -8.74 -14.30 -14.80
C LYS A 23 -8.72 -14.39 -16.32
N HIS A 24 -8.16 -13.38 -16.99
CA HIS A 24 -7.76 -13.52 -18.38
C HIS A 24 -6.63 -14.56 -18.45
N LYS A 25 -6.98 -15.81 -18.78
CA LYS A 25 -6.00 -16.80 -19.23
C LYS A 25 -5.36 -16.23 -20.49
N GLU A 26 -4.17 -15.66 -20.35
CA GLU A 26 -3.39 -15.26 -21.50
C GLU A 26 -3.16 -16.48 -22.38
N ASP A 27 -3.68 -16.39 -23.61
CA ASP A 27 -3.22 -17.22 -24.70
C ASP A 27 -1.68 -17.09 -24.76
N PRO A 28 -0.88 -18.17 -24.86
CA PRO A 28 0.56 -18.09 -24.99
C PRO A 28 1.05 -17.07 -26.05
N ALA A 29 0.26 -16.82 -27.10
CA ALA A 29 0.52 -15.76 -28.08
C ALA A 29 0.37 -14.33 -27.53
N GLU A 30 -0.61 -14.08 -26.65
CA GLU A 30 -0.78 -12.78 -25.98
C GLU A 30 0.27 -12.58 -24.88
N ARG A 31 0.68 -13.66 -24.19
CA ARG A 31 1.77 -13.62 -23.22
C ARG A 31 3.09 -13.22 -23.88
N GLN A 32 3.37 -13.75 -25.06
CA GLN A 32 4.55 -13.40 -25.86
C GLN A 32 4.49 -11.92 -26.31
N LYS A 33 3.33 -11.46 -26.81
CA LYS A 33 3.12 -10.03 -27.14
C LYS A 33 3.25 -9.12 -25.93
N ARG A 34 2.80 -9.53 -24.74
CA ARG A 34 2.97 -8.75 -23.51
C ARG A 34 4.43 -8.73 -23.07
N LEU A 35 5.17 -9.83 -23.20
CA LEU A 35 6.61 -9.86 -22.93
C LEU A 35 7.39 -8.99 -23.90
N GLU A 36 7.02 -8.98 -25.18
CA GLU A 36 7.58 -8.06 -26.19
C GLU A 36 7.19 -6.60 -25.91
N ALA A 37 5.96 -6.33 -25.47
CA ALA A 37 5.50 -5.00 -25.06
C ALA A 37 6.12 -4.53 -23.73
N LEU A 38 6.46 -5.44 -22.81
CA LEU A 38 7.20 -5.18 -21.58
C LEU A 38 8.69 -4.97 -21.87
N ALA A 39 9.25 -5.66 -22.87
CA ALA A 39 10.61 -5.44 -23.36
C ALA A 39 10.73 -4.15 -24.19
N ALA A 40 9.64 -3.74 -24.85
CA ALA A 40 9.50 -2.47 -25.56
C ALA A 40 8.92 -1.35 -24.68
N GLN A 41 8.65 -1.61 -23.40
CA GLN A 41 8.16 -0.59 -22.48
C GLN A 41 9.28 0.41 -22.24
N ASP A 42 8.96 1.68 -22.46
CA ASP A 42 9.85 2.79 -22.18
C ASP A 42 10.37 2.67 -20.73
N PRO A 43 11.69 2.62 -20.50
CA PRO A 43 12.28 2.59 -19.16
C PRO A 43 11.69 3.66 -18.23
N LEU A 44 11.32 4.82 -18.78
CA LEU A 44 10.67 5.91 -18.04
C LEU A 44 9.26 5.56 -17.54
N ALA A 45 8.50 4.75 -18.29
CA ALA A 45 7.17 4.32 -17.86
C ALA A 45 7.27 3.33 -16.68
N PHE A 46 8.23 2.41 -16.74
CA PHE A 46 8.49 1.45 -15.67
C PHE A 46 8.96 2.15 -14.39
N GLU A 47 9.86 3.13 -14.51
CA GLU A 47 10.33 3.94 -13.39
C GLU A 47 9.19 4.76 -12.77
N LYS A 48 8.35 5.40 -13.60
CA LYS A 48 7.17 6.16 -13.13
C LYS A 48 6.20 5.29 -12.34
N ASP A 49 5.94 4.07 -12.80
CA ASP A 49 5.05 3.15 -12.08
C ASP A 49 5.66 2.72 -10.75
N LYS A 50 6.99 2.52 -10.68
CA LYS A 50 7.68 2.24 -9.42
C LYS A 50 7.55 3.41 -8.44
N VAL A 51 7.86 4.62 -8.90
CA VAL A 51 7.78 5.84 -8.09
C VAL A 51 6.34 6.05 -7.62
N LYS A 52 5.35 5.91 -8.51
CA LYS A 52 3.93 6.07 -8.18
C LYS A 52 3.44 5.03 -7.17
N GLY A 53 3.88 3.78 -7.30
CA GLY A 53 3.56 2.72 -6.34
C GLY A 53 4.14 3.03 -4.95
N ALA A 54 5.40 3.45 -4.90
CA ALA A 54 6.07 3.84 -3.67
C ALA A 54 5.41 5.05 -2.98
N VAL A 55 5.10 6.11 -3.74
CA VAL A 55 4.41 7.31 -3.25
C VAL A 55 3.03 6.98 -2.68
N ARG A 56 2.28 6.07 -3.32
CA ARG A 56 0.99 5.63 -2.78
C ARG A 56 1.15 4.95 -1.43
N THR A 57 2.06 3.97 -1.32
CA THR A 57 2.31 3.26 -0.06
C THR A 57 2.75 4.24 1.03
N ASP A 58 3.61 5.20 0.70
CA ASP A 58 4.03 6.27 1.61
C ASP A 58 2.85 7.14 2.08
N PHE A 59 1.99 7.59 1.16
CA PHE A 59 0.83 8.40 1.51
C PHE A 59 -0.14 7.67 2.46
N ILE A 60 -0.33 6.37 2.25
CA ILE A 60 -1.20 5.55 3.11
C ILE A 60 -0.57 5.37 4.50
N LEU A 61 0.73 5.05 4.55
CA LEU A 61 1.46 4.78 5.77
C LEU A 61 1.65 6.08 6.59
N SER A 62 1.95 7.20 5.92
CA SER A 62 2.02 8.52 6.57
C SER A 62 0.67 8.97 7.12
N ALA A 63 -0.46 8.70 6.43
CA ALA A 63 -1.79 8.96 6.97
C ALA A 63 -2.10 8.14 8.24
N GLU A 64 -1.63 6.89 8.31
CA GLU A 64 -1.73 6.05 9.51
C GLU A 64 -0.96 6.64 10.67
N ILE A 65 0.33 6.94 10.46
CA ILE A 65 1.21 7.47 11.48
C ILE A 65 0.65 8.80 12.01
N VAL A 66 0.16 9.66 11.12
CA VAL A 66 -0.49 10.93 11.51
C VAL A 66 -1.75 10.68 12.34
N ALA A 67 -2.61 9.73 11.95
CA ALA A 67 -3.83 9.41 12.69
C ALA A 67 -3.53 8.79 14.07
N ILE A 68 -2.57 7.86 14.16
CA ILE A 68 -2.10 7.27 15.43
C ILE A 68 -1.49 8.34 16.32
N THR A 69 -0.59 9.15 15.76
CA THR A 69 0.08 10.23 16.50
C THR A 69 -0.95 11.20 17.04
N LEU A 70 -1.88 11.67 16.21
CA LEU A 70 -2.94 12.59 16.62
C LEU A 70 -3.81 11.99 17.72
N GLY A 71 -4.10 10.68 17.67
CA GLY A 71 -4.79 9.95 18.75
C GLY A 71 -3.99 9.93 20.06
N ILE A 72 -2.68 9.66 20.00
CA ILE A 72 -1.79 9.62 21.18
C ILE A 72 -1.64 11.01 21.81
N VAL A 73 -1.47 12.04 20.98
CA VAL A 73 -1.27 13.41 21.46
C VAL A 73 -2.58 14.20 21.57
N ALA A 74 -3.75 13.56 21.40
CA ALA A 74 -5.05 14.22 21.38
C ALA A 74 -5.32 15.07 22.63
N GLN A 75 -4.78 14.66 23.78
CA GLN A 75 -4.94 15.33 25.07
C GLN A 75 -3.82 16.34 25.39
N ALA A 76 -2.80 16.46 24.54
CA ALA A 76 -1.71 17.41 24.72
C ALA A 76 -2.12 18.83 24.24
N PRO A 77 -1.44 19.90 24.74
CA PRO A 77 -1.65 21.25 24.24
C PRO A 77 -1.43 21.34 22.72
N LEU A 78 -2.20 22.20 22.04
CA LEU A 78 -2.17 22.34 20.58
C LEU A 78 -0.75 22.54 20.01
N LEU A 79 0.08 23.34 20.69
CA LEU A 79 1.45 23.58 20.26
C LEU A 79 2.29 22.28 20.25
N ASN A 80 2.13 21.43 21.27
CA ASN A 80 2.83 20.14 21.34
C ASN A 80 2.31 19.19 20.25
N GLN A 81 1.01 19.18 19.98
CA GLN A 81 0.44 18.37 18.90
C GLN A 81 1.05 18.75 17.55
N VAL A 82 1.08 20.06 17.24
CA VAL A 82 1.63 20.57 15.98
C VAL A 82 3.11 20.23 15.85
N LEU A 83 3.91 20.43 16.90
CA LEU A 83 5.34 20.13 16.86
C LEU A 83 5.63 18.64 16.67
N VAL A 84 4.92 17.77 17.39
CA VAL A 84 5.09 16.32 17.28
C VAL A 84 4.64 15.82 15.91
N LEU A 85 3.47 16.27 15.42
CA LEU A 85 2.97 15.90 14.10
C LEU A 85 3.89 16.37 12.98
N ALA A 86 4.39 17.61 13.05
CA ALA A 86 5.34 18.14 12.07
C ALA A 86 6.68 17.37 12.09
N GLY A 87 7.21 17.08 13.28
CA GLY A 87 8.45 16.30 13.42
C GLY A 87 8.33 14.90 12.85
N ILE A 88 7.25 14.19 13.19
CA ILE A 88 6.99 12.83 12.67
C ILE A 88 6.76 12.86 11.16
N ALA A 89 5.97 13.82 10.65
CA ALA A 89 5.76 13.97 9.22
C ALA A 89 7.07 14.14 8.45
N LEU A 90 8.00 14.96 8.97
CA LEU A 90 9.30 15.18 8.35
C LEU A 90 10.18 13.93 8.39
N VAL A 91 10.24 13.23 9.53
CA VAL A 91 11.01 11.98 9.68
C VAL A 91 10.49 10.89 8.75
N VAL A 92 9.17 10.70 8.68
CA VAL A 92 8.55 9.70 7.80
C VAL A 92 8.80 10.04 6.33
N THR A 93 8.63 11.32 5.95
CA THR A 93 8.93 11.77 4.58
C THR A 93 10.38 11.44 4.21
N ILE A 94 11.35 11.88 5.00
CA ILE A 94 12.76 11.59 4.70
C ILE A 94 13.04 10.08 4.70
N GLY A 95 12.50 9.35 5.66
CA GLY A 95 12.71 7.91 5.81
C GLY A 95 12.18 7.11 4.63
N VAL A 96 10.94 7.35 4.21
CA VAL A 96 10.29 6.58 3.14
C VAL A 96 10.83 6.97 1.78
N TYR A 97 10.95 8.26 1.45
CA TYR A 97 11.54 8.68 0.17
C TYR A 97 13.02 8.28 0.08
N GLY A 98 13.76 8.32 1.18
CA GLY A 98 15.14 7.83 1.26
C GLY A 98 15.23 6.32 1.00
N LEU A 99 14.38 5.53 1.65
CA LEU A 99 14.32 4.07 1.45
C LEU A 99 13.97 3.71 0.01
N VAL A 100 12.97 4.38 -0.57
CA VAL A 100 12.57 4.19 -1.97
C VAL A 100 13.70 4.56 -2.92
N GLY A 101 14.38 5.68 -2.68
CA GLY A 101 15.54 6.10 -3.46
C GLY A 101 16.67 5.08 -3.42
N ILE A 102 16.92 4.46 -2.25
CA ILE A 102 17.89 3.37 -2.11
C ILE A 102 17.47 2.16 -2.95
N ILE A 103 16.19 1.77 -2.89
CA ILE A 103 15.66 0.64 -3.66
C ILE A 103 15.84 0.85 -5.17
N VAL A 104 15.50 2.03 -5.68
CA VAL A 104 15.66 2.37 -7.10
C VAL A 104 17.13 2.35 -7.50
N LYS A 105 18.01 2.92 -6.66
CA LYS A 105 19.44 2.98 -6.95
C LYS A 105 20.11 1.61 -6.92
N LEU A 106 19.63 0.70 -6.08
CA LEU A 106 20.08 -0.70 -6.09
C LEU A 106 19.73 -1.37 -7.42
N ASP A 107 18.57 -1.10 -8.02
CA ASP A 107 18.20 -1.64 -9.33
C ASP A 107 19.14 -1.16 -10.45
N ASP A 108 19.43 0.14 -10.49
CA ASP A 108 20.39 0.73 -11.45
C ASP A 108 21.80 0.15 -11.27
N MET A 109 22.23 -0.03 -10.02
CA MET A 109 23.49 -0.72 -9.71
C MET A 109 23.46 -2.16 -10.23
N GLY A 110 22.34 -2.86 -10.14
CA GLY A 110 22.15 -4.21 -10.68
C GLY A 110 22.44 -4.27 -12.17
N TYR A 111 21.90 -3.33 -12.94
CA TYR A 111 22.17 -3.21 -14.38
C TYR A 111 23.65 -2.94 -14.66
N TRP A 112 24.24 -1.95 -13.98
CA TRP A 112 25.67 -1.62 -14.15
C TRP A 112 26.62 -2.77 -13.78
N LEU A 113 26.30 -3.54 -12.75
CA LEU A 113 27.08 -4.71 -12.34
C LEU A 113 26.95 -5.86 -13.36
N ALA A 114 25.78 -6.01 -13.99
CA ALA A 114 25.52 -7.04 -15.00
C ALA A 114 26.35 -6.85 -16.29
N GLU A 115 26.79 -5.64 -16.58
CA GLU A 115 27.56 -5.30 -17.78
C GLU A 115 29.09 -5.40 -17.57
N LYS A 116 29.56 -5.63 -16.35
CA LYS A 116 30.99 -5.82 -16.05
C LYS A 116 31.52 -7.16 -16.56
N ARG A 117 32.83 -7.22 -16.83
CA ARG A 117 33.53 -8.47 -17.21
C ARG A 117 33.69 -9.50 -16.08
N SER A 118 33.54 -9.10 -14.82
CA SER A 118 33.71 -10.01 -13.68
C SER A 118 32.49 -10.91 -13.50
N VAL A 119 32.69 -12.23 -13.49
CA VAL A 119 31.62 -13.23 -13.32
C VAL A 119 30.87 -13.05 -12.00
N LEU A 120 31.57 -12.68 -10.93
CA LEU A 120 30.96 -12.38 -9.63
C LEU A 120 30.09 -11.11 -9.70
N ALA A 121 30.57 -10.07 -10.37
CA ALA A 121 29.79 -8.84 -10.55
C ALA A 121 28.54 -9.09 -11.39
N GLN A 122 28.65 -9.89 -12.46
CA GLN A 122 27.51 -10.29 -13.29
C GLN A 122 26.49 -11.11 -12.51
N GLY A 123 26.95 -12.03 -11.65
CA GLY A 123 26.08 -12.84 -10.79
C GLY A 123 25.28 -11.99 -9.81
N VAL A 124 25.94 -11.06 -9.13
CA VAL A 124 25.28 -10.11 -8.20
C VAL A 124 24.32 -9.18 -8.96
N GLY A 125 24.74 -8.65 -10.11
CA GLY A 125 23.89 -7.78 -10.94
C GLY A 125 22.61 -8.47 -11.41
N LYS A 126 22.72 -9.70 -11.95
CA LYS A 126 21.57 -10.51 -12.34
C LYS A 126 20.66 -10.85 -11.15
N GLY A 127 21.24 -11.17 -9.99
CA GLY A 127 20.47 -11.41 -8.77
C GLY A 127 19.64 -10.19 -8.36
N LEU A 128 20.24 -8.99 -8.42
CA LEU A 128 19.57 -7.75 -8.07
C LEU A 128 18.41 -7.42 -9.02
N LEU A 129 18.63 -7.61 -10.33
CA LEU A 129 17.60 -7.44 -11.37
C LEU A 129 16.42 -8.42 -11.21
N ILE A 130 16.65 -9.63 -10.68
CA ILE A 130 15.57 -10.60 -10.40
C ILE A 130 14.77 -10.21 -9.14
N ILE A 131 15.45 -9.64 -8.15
CA ILE A 131 14.82 -9.25 -6.87
C ILE A 131 13.96 -8.00 -7.02
N ALA A 132 14.38 -7.02 -7.83
CA ALA A 132 13.67 -5.75 -7.97
C ALA A 132 12.18 -5.90 -8.35
N PRO A 133 11.75 -6.72 -9.34
CA PRO A 133 10.34 -6.96 -9.63
C PRO A 133 9.57 -7.60 -8.47
N TRP A 134 10.22 -8.49 -7.72
CA TRP A 134 9.63 -9.15 -6.56
C TRP A 134 9.40 -8.17 -5.42
N LEU A 135 10.37 -7.30 -5.16
CA LEU A 135 10.27 -6.24 -4.17
C LEU A 135 9.11 -5.29 -4.50
N MET A 136 8.97 -4.88 -5.77
CA MET A 136 7.86 -4.03 -6.20
C MET A 136 6.49 -4.70 -6.02
N LYS A 137 6.38 -6.00 -6.31
CA LYS A 137 5.14 -6.77 -6.05
C LYS A 137 4.84 -6.87 -4.55
N ALA A 138 5.85 -7.13 -3.73
CA ALA A 138 5.70 -7.18 -2.28
C ALA A 138 5.24 -5.83 -1.71
N LEU A 139 5.85 -4.72 -2.14
CA LEU A 139 5.45 -3.36 -1.76
C LEU A 139 4.00 -3.04 -2.16
N SER A 140 3.55 -3.52 -3.31
CA SER A 140 2.15 -3.34 -3.75
C SER A 140 1.16 -4.11 -2.87
N ILE A 141 1.49 -5.36 -2.50
CA ILE A 141 0.67 -6.17 -1.59
C ILE A 141 0.64 -5.53 -0.21
N VAL A 142 1.80 -5.19 0.35
CA VAL A 142 1.92 -4.53 1.66
C VAL A 142 1.17 -3.21 1.66
N GLY A 143 1.32 -2.40 0.60
CA GLY A 143 0.58 -1.15 0.45
C GLY A 143 -0.93 -1.36 0.42
N THR A 144 -1.42 -2.38 -0.28
CA THR A 144 -2.86 -2.70 -0.32
C THR A 144 -3.38 -3.17 1.03
N LEU A 145 -2.62 -3.99 1.76
CA LEU A 145 -2.96 -4.39 3.14
C LEU A 145 -2.98 -3.17 4.07
N ALA A 146 -2.03 -2.25 3.92
CA ALA A 146 -2.01 -0.99 4.65
C ALA A 146 -3.27 -0.15 4.36
N MET A 147 -3.74 -0.07 3.10
CA MET A 147 -4.98 0.66 2.78
C MET A 147 -6.18 0.17 3.60
N PHE A 148 -6.29 -1.15 3.81
CA PHE A 148 -7.36 -1.74 4.62
C PHE A 148 -7.16 -1.51 6.10
N LEU A 149 -5.95 -1.72 6.61
CA LEU A 149 -5.61 -1.49 8.02
C LEU A 149 -5.89 -0.05 8.44
N VAL A 150 -5.38 0.91 7.64
CA VAL A 150 -5.49 2.34 7.90
C VAL A 150 -6.91 2.83 7.67
N GLY A 151 -7.50 2.48 6.53
CA GLY A 151 -8.87 2.89 6.20
C GLY A 151 -9.89 2.32 7.20
N GLY A 152 -9.75 1.04 7.53
CA GLY A 152 -10.56 0.35 8.55
C GLY A 152 -10.36 0.96 9.93
N GLY A 153 -9.12 1.20 10.35
CA GLY A 153 -8.80 1.86 11.62
C GLY A 153 -9.41 3.26 11.76
N ILE A 154 -9.30 4.10 10.73
CA ILE A 154 -9.91 5.45 10.70
C ILE A 154 -11.43 5.38 10.79
N VAL A 155 -12.06 4.38 10.15
CA VAL A 155 -13.52 4.20 10.21
C VAL A 155 -13.96 3.64 11.56
N VAL A 156 -13.24 2.66 12.10
CA VAL A 156 -13.55 2.06 13.40
C VAL A 156 -13.42 3.08 14.52
N HIS A 157 -12.35 3.90 14.54
CA HIS A 157 -12.19 4.96 15.53
C HIS A 157 -13.32 6.01 15.47
N GLY A 158 -13.88 6.27 14.30
CA GLY A 158 -15.03 7.18 14.16
C GLY A 158 -16.35 6.59 14.67
N ILE A 159 -16.42 5.29 14.94
CA ILE A 159 -17.61 4.59 15.45
C ILE A 159 -17.31 4.12 16.88
N ALA A 160 -17.56 5.00 17.85
CA ALA A 160 -17.23 4.76 19.27
C ALA A 160 -17.70 3.39 19.84
N PRO A 161 -18.91 2.87 19.54
CA PRO A 161 -19.31 1.54 19.99
C PRO A 161 -18.45 0.40 19.42
N LEU A 162 -18.01 0.53 18.17
CA LEU A 162 -17.23 -0.48 17.47
C LEU A 162 -15.79 -0.49 18.00
N HIS A 163 -15.23 0.69 18.24
CA HIS A 163 -13.92 0.86 18.85
C HIS A 163 -13.85 0.24 20.25
N HIS A 164 -14.80 0.57 21.13
CA HIS A 164 -14.82 0.02 22.49
C HIS A 164 -15.08 -1.50 22.53
N ALA A 165 -15.89 -2.05 21.61
CA ALA A 165 -16.09 -3.50 21.52
C ALA A 165 -14.80 -4.24 21.15
N ILE A 166 -14.02 -3.67 20.23
CA ILE A 166 -12.73 -4.23 19.79
C ILE A 166 -11.70 -4.13 20.91
N GLU A 167 -11.60 -2.99 21.59
CA GLU A 167 -10.69 -2.81 22.72
C GLU A 167 -11.01 -3.74 23.89
N HIS A 168 -12.30 -3.84 24.26
CA HIS A 168 -12.71 -4.71 25.36
C HIS A 168 -12.45 -6.19 25.08
N PHE A 169 -12.60 -6.62 23.82
CA PHE A 169 -12.27 -7.98 23.40
C PHE A 169 -10.75 -8.24 23.35
N ALA A 170 -9.96 -7.24 22.99
CA ALA A 170 -8.50 -7.32 22.95
C ALA A 170 -7.87 -7.31 24.36
N GLN A 171 -8.42 -6.53 25.30
CA GLN A 171 -7.98 -6.42 26.70
C GLN A 171 -8.18 -7.72 27.49
N GLN A 172 -9.08 -8.60 27.06
CA GLN A 172 -9.29 -9.92 27.67
C GLN A 172 -8.24 -10.96 27.27
N GLN A 173 -7.27 -10.60 26.43
CA GLN A 173 -6.27 -11.52 25.88
C GLN A 173 -4.84 -11.12 26.28
N GLY A 174 -3.89 -12.06 26.15
CA GLY A 174 -2.48 -11.80 26.45
C GLY A 174 -1.88 -10.69 25.57
N ALA A 175 -0.82 -10.03 26.05
CA ALA A 175 -0.24 -8.83 25.46
C ALA A 175 0.06 -8.91 23.94
N PHE A 176 0.43 -10.08 23.43
CA PHE A 176 0.67 -10.28 21.99
C PHE A 176 -0.62 -10.26 21.15
N MET A 177 -1.71 -10.85 21.69
CA MET A 177 -3.02 -10.88 21.03
C MET A 177 -3.70 -9.50 21.09
N ALA A 178 -3.44 -8.71 22.14
CA ALA A 178 -3.97 -7.37 22.30
C ALA A 178 -3.56 -6.41 21.16
N HIS A 179 -2.41 -6.62 20.51
CA HIS A 179 -1.98 -5.82 19.35
C HIS A 179 -2.38 -6.43 18.01
N THR A 180 -2.39 -7.75 17.91
CA THR A 180 -2.62 -8.44 16.62
C THR A 180 -4.10 -8.45 16.24
N ILE A 181 -5.00 -8.52 17.23
CA ILE A 181 -6.45 -8.63 17.01
C ILE A 181 -7.05 -7.33 16.49
N PRO A 182 -6.78 -6.14 17.07
CA PRO A 182 -7.28 -4.89 16.52
C PRO A 182 -6.81 -4.66 15.08
N ALA A 183 -5.54 -4.97 14.78
CA ALA A 183 -5.01 -4.88 13.42
C ALA A 183 -5.75 -5.82 12.46
N GLY A 184 -5.92 -7.10 12.83
CA GLY A 184 -6.66 -8.06 12.01
C GLY A 184 -8.13 -7.66 11.78
N LEU A 185 -8.80 -7.16 12.82
CA LEU A 185 -10.18 -6.69 12.73
C LEU A 185 -10.30 -5.43 11.86
N ASN A 186 -9.39 -4.47 12.01
CA ASN A 186 -9.35 -3.27 11.16
C ASN A 186 -9.13 -3.65 9.69
N LEU A 187 -8.28 -4.63 9.41
CA LEU A 187 -8.06 -5.13 8.05
C LEU A 187 -9.34 -5.74 7.46
N VAL A 188 -10.00 -6.63 8.20
CA VAL A 188 -11.25 -7.30 7.75
C VAL A 188 -12.37 -6.28 7.58
N LEU A 189 -12.57 -5.40 8.55
CA LEU A 189 -13.58 -4.34 8.47
C LEU A 189 -13.29 -3.37 7.34
N GLY A 190 -12.02 -2.97 7.17
CA GLY A 190 -11.58 -2.12 6.08
C GLY A 190 -11.88 -2.76 4.72
N PHE A 191 -11.64 -4.06 4.55
CA PHE A 191 -12.01 -4.78 3.34
C PHE A 191 -13.53 -4.80 3.12
N ILE A 192 -14.32 -5.10 4.16
CA ILE A 192 -15.80 -5.12 4.08
C ILE A 192 -16.35 -3.75 3.69
N ILE A 193 -15.90 -2.68 4.35
CA ILE A 193 -16.28 -1.30 4.05
C ILE A 193 -15.93 -0.98 2.60
N GLY A 194 -14.71 -1.30 2.16
CA GLY A 194 -14.27 -1.08 0.80
C GLY A 194 -15.14 -1.81 -0.22
N ALA A 195 -15.50 -3.07 0.05
CA ALA A 195 -16.35 -3.86 -0.82
C ALA A 195 -17.78 -3.29 -0.93
N ILE A 196 -18.33 -2.83 0.19
CA ILE A 196 -19.64 -2.13 0.21
C ILE A 196 -19.57 -0.86 -0.63
N VAL A 197 -18.55 -0.03 -0.44
CA VAL A 197 -18.39 1.23 -1.19
C VAL A 197 -18.22 0.95 -2.69
N VAL A 198 -17.40 -0.04 -3.07
CA VAL A 198 -17.25 -0.44 -4.49
C VAL A 198 -18.59 -0.90 -5.06
N ALA A 199 -19.35 -1.73 -4.35
CA ALA A 199 -20.65 -2.21 -4.80
C ALA A 199 -21.66 -1.05 -4.99
N LEU A 200 -21.68 -0.09 -4.07
CA LEU A 200 -22.51 1.11 -4.19
C LEU A 200 -22.11 1.98 -5.37
N VAL A 201 -20.81 2.26 -5.54
CA VAL A 201 -20.31 3.09 -6.65
C VAL A 201 -20.60 2.42 -7.99
N LYS A 202 -20.28 1.14 -8.16
CA LYS A 202 -20.58 0.39 -9.40
C LYS A 202 -22.08 0.25 -9.63
N GLY A 203 -22.88 0.08 -8.59
CA GLY A 203 -24.35 0.05 -8.67
C GLY A 203 -24.94 1.38 -9.16
N VAL A 204 -24.49 2.50 -8.60
CA VAL A 204 -24.92 3.85 -9.01
C VAL A 204 -24.45 4.16 -10.44
N ALA A 205 -23.22 3.81 -10.79
CA ALA A 205 -22.68 3.99 -12.14
C ALA A 205 -23.52 3.24 -13.20
N LYS A 206 -23.89 1.98 -12.88
CA LYS A 206 -24.78 1.16 -13.72
C LYS A 206 -26.17 1.79 -13.89
N ILE A 207 -26.74 2.39 -12.85
CA ILE A 207 -28.04 3.10 -12.92
C ILE A 207 -27.92 4.40 -13.72
N ARG A 208 -26.77 5.09 -13.66
CA ARG A 208 -26.51 6.33 -14.40
C ARG A 208 -26.06 6.11 -15.84
N GLY A 209 -25.91 4.87 -16.30
CA GLY A 209 -25.46 4.54 -17.66
C GLY A 209 -24.00 4.88 -17.96
N VAL A 210 -23.19 5.17 -16.93
CA VAL A 210 -21.76 5.46 -17.07
C VAL A 210 -21.01 4.18 -16.76
N SER A 211 -20.59 3.44 -17.79
CA SER A 211 -19.81 2.23 -17.62
C SER A 211 -18.33 2.60 -17.43
N HIS A 212 -17.73 2.18 -16.30
CA HIS A 212 -16.28 2.16 -16.08
C HIS A 212 -15.76 0.75 -16.27
#